data_AF-A0A7V9QZX2-F1
#
_entry.id   AF-A0A7V9QZX2-F1
#
_cell.length_a   1.000
_cell.length_b   1.000
_cell.length_c   1.000
_cell.angle_alpha   90.00
_cell.angle_beta   90.00
_cell.angle_gamma   90.00
#
_symmetry.space_group_name_H-M   'P 1'
#
loop_
_entity.id
_entity.type
_entity.pdbx_description
1 polymer ?
#
loop_
_entity_poly.entity_id
_entity_poly.type
_entity_poly.pdbx_seq_one_letter_code
_entity_poly.pdbx_strand_id
1 'polypeptide(L)'
;MDASSSGGAVARERAEELVRLVADLYGAGLERVLTIIDDAGRLDDDVLAALVADDLVASLLLVHNLHPYDVTMRVEQALEGVRPYLGSHGGDVELLEVSDTGVVRLRLLGSCDGCPSSSVTLKLAVEGAIEAAAPEITTIEVETPTEDPAAVTGPVISIDSLRSRIGSADPVQESHDHGSSWEPVPELATLVDGAVVCAAVGQTQVLGCRIGAELFAFRDRCARCEATLAGATLARRLGGAIGDAVLRCPSCLTHYEVRRAGACIEAPDLHLDPLPLLVNAGVASVAVPVAVTA
;
A
#
# COMPACT_ATOMS: atom_id res chain seq x y z
N MET A 1 -1.52 3.32 -47.59
CA MET A 1 -1.52 4.43 -46.58
C MET A 1 -0.41 4.14 -45.55
N ASP A 2 0.76 3.66 -46.00
CA ASP A 2 1.66 2.86 -45.14
C ASP A 2 3.06 3.46 -44.94
N ALA A 3 3.31 4.67 -45.44
CA ALA A 3 4.61 5.34 -45.28
C ALA A 3 4.75 6.10 -43.94
N SER A 4 3.64 6.32 -43.21
CA SER A 4 3.64 7.10 -41.96
C SER A 4 3.82 6.24 -40.70
N SER A 5 3.74 4.91 -40.79
CA SER A 5 3.91 4.01 -39.64
C SER A 5 5.37 3.60 -39.40
N SER A 6 6.19 3.51 -40.45
CA SER A 6 7.61 3.13 -40.34
C SER A 6 8.46 4.22 -39.70
N GLY A 7 8.18 5.49 -39.98
CA GLY A 7 8.87 6.63 -39.37
C GLY A 7 8.66 6.73 -37.86
N GLY A 8 7.46 6.38 -37.37
CA GLY A 8 7.14 6.39 -35.94
C GLY A 8 7.87 5.29 -35.15
N ALA A 9 7.96 4.08 -35.70
CA ALA A 9 8.66 2.98 -35.05
C ALA A 9 10.17 3.25 -34.93
N VAL A 10 10.79 3.72 -36.02
CA VAL A 10 12.22 4.08 -36.03
C VAL A 10 12.49 5.27 -35.11
N ALA A 11 11.63 6.29 -35.10
CA ALA A 11 11.77 7.42 -34.19
C ALA A 11 11.67 6.99 -32.71
N ARG A 12 10.73 6.09 -32.38
CA ARG A 12 10.59 5.53 -31.02
C ARG A 12 11.83 4.73 -30.62
N GLU A 13 12.33 3.85 -31.49
CA GLU A 13 13.54 3.06 -31.22
C GLU A 13 14.76 3.96 -30.95
N ARG A 14 14.93 5.03 -31.74
CA ARG A 14 16.00 6.01 -31.53
C ARG A 14 15.83 6.82 -30.25
N ALA A 15 14.60 7.17 -29.89
CA ALA A 15 14.32 7.85 -28.64
C ALA A 15 14.63 6.95 -27.43
N GLU A 16 14.22 5.68 -27.47
CA GLU A 16 14.53 4.69 -26.43
C GLU A 16 16.04 4.45 -26.31
N GLU A 17 16.75 4.37 -27.44
CA GLU A 17 18.20 4.27 -27.47
C GLU A 17 18.89 5.49 -26.83
N LEU A 18 18.44 6.70 -27.17
CA LEU A 18 18.98 7.93 -26.60
C LEU A 18 18.71 8.02 -25.09
N VAL A 19 17.50 7.67 -24.63
CA VAL A 19 17.16 7.66 -23.21
C VAL A 19 18.05 6.68 -22.45
N ARG A 20 18.28 5.47 -23.00
CA ARG A 20 19.17 4.48 -22.39
C ARG A 20 20.60 5.01 -22.26
N LEU A 21 21.15 5.57 -23.33
CA LEU A 21 22.51 6.13 -23.32
C LEU A 21 22.66 7.27 -22.31
N VAL A 22 21.64 8.12 -22.17
CA VAL A 22 21.62 9.20 -21.18
C VAL A 22 21.53 8.64 -19.76
N ALA A 23 20.68 7.64 -19.53
CA ALA A 23 20.57 6.97 -18.22
C ALA A 23 21.90 6.27 -17.85
N ASP A 24 22.55 5.58 -18.80
CA ASP A 24 23.85 4.94 -18.60
C ASP A 24 24.94 5.97 -18.26
N LEU A 25 24.94 7.11 -18.95
CA LEU A 25 25.87 8.21 -18.68
C LEU A 25 25.69 8.78 -17.28
N TYR A 26 24.44 8.99 -16.85
CA TYR A 26 24.14 9.49 -15.51
C TYR A 26 24.49 8.47 -14.42
N GLY A 27 24.20 7.18 -14.65
CA GLY A 27 24.61 6.10 -13.74
C GLY A 27 26.12 6.06 -13.54
N ALA A 28 26.90 6.06 -14.62
CA ALA A 28 28.36 6.09 -14.56
C ALA A 28 28.89 7.37 -13.88
N GLY A 29 28.23 8.51 -14.09
CA GLY A 29 28.56 9.76 -13.43
C GLY A 29 28.33 9.70 -11.91
N LEU A 30 27.19 9.16 -11.48
CA LEU A 30 26.83 8.98 -10.07
C LEU A 30 27.78 8.00 -9.37
N GLU A 31 28.05 6.85 -9.99
CA GLU A 31 29.02 5.87 -9.49
C GLU A 31 30.37 6.55 -9.26
N ARG A 32 30.85 7.31 -10.25
CA ARG A 32 32.14 7.99 -10.13
C ARG A 32 32.15 9.04 -9.01
N VAL A 33 31.05 9.77 -8.81
CA VAL A 33 30.91 10.71 -7.69
C VAL A 33 31.01 9.99 -6.36
N LEU A 34 30.27 8.89 -6.19
CA LEU A 34 30.30 8.08 -4.96
C LEU A 34 31.70 7.52 -4.70
N THR A 35 32.36 6.97 -5.73
CA THR A 35 33.75 6.49 -5.62
C THR A 35 34.71 7.60 -5.19
N ILE A 36 34.58 8.82 -5.72
CA ILE A 36 35.45 9.95 -5.31
C ILE A 36 35.24 10.32 -3.83
N ILE A 37 34.00 10.25 -3.35
CA ILE A 37 33.67 10.54 -1.95
C ILE A 37 34.22 9.43 -1.03
N ASP A 38 34.09 8.17 -1.46
CA ASP A 38 34.61 6.99 -0.77
C ASP A 38 36.15 6.98 -0.72
N ASP A 39 36.82 7.23 -1.85
CA ASP A 39 38.28 7.37 -1.96
C ASP A 39 38.81 8.49 -1.03
N ALA A 40 38.00 9.52 -0.77
CA ALA A 40 38.32 10.60 0.14
C ALA A 40 38.06 10.26 1.62
N GLY A 41 37.53 9.07 1.92
CA GLY A 41 37.16 8.61 3.26
C GLY A 41 35.98 9.38 3.86
N ARG A 42 35.07 9.87 3.01
CA ARG A 42 33.93 10.71 3.41
C ARG A 42 32.57 10.03 3.24
N LEU A 43 32.57 8.75 2.84
CA LEU A 43 31.37 7.94 2.68
C LEU A 43 31.28 6.95 3.85
N ASP A 44 30.99 7.48 5.05
CA ASP A 44 30.77 6.66 6.24
C ASP A 44 29.29 6.24 6.37
N ASP A 45 28.99 5.38 7.36
CA ASP A 45 27.65 4.85 7.59
C ASP A 45 26.61 5.96 7.83
N ASP A 46 27.00 7.07 8.46
CA ASP A 46 26.11 8.22 8.71
C ASP A 46 25.73 8.92 7.39
N VAL A 47 26.70 9.10 6.48
CA VAL A 47 26.44 9.66 5.15
C VAL A 47 25.61 8.70 4.31
N LEU A 48 25.90 7.39 4.35
CA LEU A 48 25.10 6.38 3.65
C LEU A 48 23.65 6.37 4.14
N ALA A 49 23.43 6.42 5.45
CA ALA A 49 22.11 6.52 6.05
C ALA A 49 21.39 7.81 5.62
N ALA A 50 22.10 8.94 5.53
CA ALA A 50 21.52 10.20 5.07
C ALA A 50 21.13 10.17 3.59
N LEU A 51 21.91 9.50 2.73
CA LEU A 51 21.57 9.32 1.31
C LEU A 51 20.32 8.46 1.12
N VAL A 52 20.18 7.39 1.91
CA VAL A 52 19.03 6.47 1.82
C VAL A 52 17.78 7.06 2.48
N ALA A 53 17.93 7.96 3.45
CA ALA A 53 16.81 8.65 4.10
C ALA A 53 16.10 9.70 3.21
N ASP A 54 16.71 10.08 2.09
CA ASP A 54 16.09 10.96 1.08
C ASP A 54 15.49 10.10 -0.05
N ASP A 55 14.16 10.11 -0.17
CA ASP A 55 13.42 9.26 -1.11
C ASP A 55 13.87 9.45 -2.57
N LEU A 56 14.22 10.69 -2.96
CA LEU A 56 14.64 10.99 -4.33
C LEU A 56 16.04 10.42 -4.59
N VAL A 57 16.97 10.62 -3.66
CA VAL A 57 18.33 10.08 -3.75
C VAL A 57 18.32 8.56 -3.72
N ALA A 58 17.59 7.95 -2.78
CA ALA A 58 17.44 6.50 -2.69
C ALA A 58 16.88 5.91 -3.99
N SER A 59 15.83 6.51 -4.56
CA SER A 59 15.26 6.09 -5.85
C SER A 59 16.25 6.22 -7.01
N LEU A 60 17.03 7.30 -7.04
CA LEU A 60 18.05 7.51 -8.06
C LEU A 60 19.16 6.46 -7.97
N LEU A 61 19.61 6.14 -6.77
CA LEU A 61 20.61 5.09 -6.53
C LEU A 61 20.07 3.72 -6.94
N LEU A 62 18.82 3.39 -6.61
CA LEU A 62 18.16 2.14 -7.01
C LEU A 62 18.09 1.99 -8.53
N VAL A 63 17.58 3.00 -9.25
CA VAL A 63 17.45 2.97 -10.72
C VAL A 63 18.79 2.73 -11.42
N HIS A 64 19.90 3.15 -10.81
CA HIS A 64 21.24 2.97 -11.35
C HIS A 64 22.01 1.80 -10.72
N ASN A 65 21.38 0.96 -9.88
CA ASN A 65 22.02 -0.17 -9.17
C ASN A 65 23.20 0.24 -8.27
N LEU A 66 23.11 1.42 -7.64
CA LEU A 66 24.12 2.02 -6.76
C LEU A 66 23.65 2.12 -5.30
N HIS A 67 22.56 1.43 -4.95
CA HIS A 67 22.03 1.47 -3.59
C HIS A 67 23.02 0.79 -2.62
N PRO A 68 23.35 1.42 -1.46
CA PRO A 68 24.39 0.91 -0.56
C PRO A 68 23.98 -0.33 0.23
N TYR A 69 22.68 -0.53 0.45
CA TYR A 69 22.14 -1.71 1.11
C TYR A 69 21.70 -2.77 0.09
N ASP A 70 21.95 -4.03 0.43
CA ASP A 70 21.50 -5.18 -0.34
C ASP A 70 19.96 -5.30 -0.32
N VAL A 71 19.45 -6.25 -1.11
CA VAL A 71 18.00 -6.49 -1.25
C VAL A 71 17.39 -6.84 0.10
N THR A 72 18.02 -7.73 0.86
CA THR A 72 17.51 -8.22 2.14
C THR A 72 17.34 -7.08 3.14
N MET A 73 18.37 -6.26 3.33
CA MET A 73 18.32 -5.12 4.25
C MET A 73 17.28 -4.08 3.81
N ARG A 74 17.12 -3.83 2.51
CA ARG A 74 16.07 -2.94 2.00
C ARG A 74 14.67 -3.48 2.27
N VAL A 75 14.46 -4.78 2.07
CA VAL A 75 13.18 -5.43 2.39
C VAL A 75 12.90 -5.34 3.89
N GLU A 76 13.88 -5.61 4.75
CA GLU A 76 13.73 -5.47 6.21
C GLU A 76 13.36 -4.05 6.63
N GLN A 77 14.01 -3.03 6.05
CA GLN A 77 13.70 -1.62 6.31
C GLN A 77 12.28 -1.25 5.84
N ALA A 78 11.86 -1.75 4.67
CA ALA A 78 10.52 -1.55 4.17
C ALA A 78 9.47 -2.18 5.11
N LEU A 79 9.72 -3.40 5.57
CA LEU A 79 8.85 -4.08 6.54
C LEU A 79 8.77 -3.30 7.85
N GLU A 80 9.90 -2.81 8.38
CA GLU A 80 9.94 -1.98 9.60
C GLU A 80 9.09 -0.72 9.47
N GLY A 81 9.08 -0.08 8.29
CA GLY A 81 8.20 1.05 7.99
C GLY A 81 6.71 0.71 8.01
N VAL A 82 6.35 -0.54 7.67
CA VAL A 82 4.96 -1.01 7.61
C VAL A 82 4.50 -1.61 8.94
N ARG A 83 5.40 -2.08 9.82
CA ARG A 83 5.05 -2.66 11.14
C ARG A 83 4.13 -1.78 11.99
N PRO A 84 4.31 -0.45 12.12
CA PRO A 84 3.38 0.39 12.89
C PRO A 84 1.94 0.31 12.37
N TYR A 85 1.79 0.25 11.03
CA TYR A 85 0.50 0.07 10.40
C TYR A 85 -0.09 -1.31 10.69
N LEU A 86 0.68 -2.39 10.53
CA LEU A 86 0.23 -3.76 10.85
C LEU A 86 -0.16 -3.90 12.33
N GLY A 87 0.66 -3.35 13.23
CA GLY A 87 0.44 -3.37 14.68
C GLY A 87 -0.84 -2.66 15.07
N SER A 88 -1.20 -1.57 14.39
CA SER A 88 -2.49 -0.88 14.61
C SER A 88 -3.71 -1.74 14.26
N HIS A 89 -3.53 -2.77 13.43
CA HIS A 89 -4.54 -3.78 13.06
C HIS A 89 -4.36 -5.10 13.83
N GLY A 90 -3.50 -5.14 14.85
CA GLY A 90 -3.25 -6.32 15.67
C GLY A 90 -2.49 -7.42 14.95
N GLY A 91 -1.69 -7.07 13.94
CA GLY A 91 -0.83 -8.01 13.23
C GLY A 91 0.62 -7.56 13.16
N ASP A 92 1.44 -8.39 12.55
CA ASP A 92 2.87 -8.13 12.32
C ASP A 92 3.35 -8.93 11.09
N VAL A 93 4.60 -8.74 10.69
CA VAL A 93 5.22 -9.43 9.56
C VAL A 93 6.64 -9.87 9.91
N GLU A 94 6.99 -11.08 9.48
CA GLU A 94 8.31 -11.68 9.61
C GLU A 94 8.86 -11.99 8.22
N LEU A 95 10.10 -11.54 7.95
CA LEU A 95 10.84 -11.94 6.75
C LEU A 95 11.44 -13.31 6.98
N LEU A 96 11.14 -14.26 6.09
CA LEU A 96 11.68 -15.62 6.18
C LEU A 96 12.89 -15.79 5.27
N GLU A 97 12.78 -15.35 4.02
CA GLU A 97 13.83 -15.54 3.02
C GLU A 97 13.70 -14.50 1.90
N VAL A 98 14.85 -14.10 1.36
CA VAL A 98 14.95 -13.45 0.05
C VAL A 98 15.79 -14.34 -0.84
N SER A 99 15.19 -14.90 -1.88
CA SER A 99 15.86 -15.74 -2.86
C SER A 99 16.63 -14.90 -3.88
N ASP A 100 17.77 -15.42 -4.35
CA ASP A 100 18.55 -14.87 -5.47
C ASP A 100 17.73 -14.74 -6.78
N THR A 101 16.64 -15.51 -6.90
CA THR A 101 15.71 -15.43 -8.04
C THR A 101 14.68 -14.31 -7.90
N GLY A 102 14.79 -13.45 -6.88
CA GLY A 102 13.87 -12.34 -6.64
C GLY A 102 12.53 -12.78 -6.04
N VAL A 103 12.54 -13.81 -5.19
CA VAL A 103 11.34 -14.26 -4.45
C VAL A 103 11.51 -13.93 -2.98
N VAL A 104 10.58 -13.14 -2.41
CA VAL A 104 10.55 -12.84 -0.98
C VAL A 104 9.52 -13.72 -0.30
N ARG A 105 9.92 -14.48 0.72
CA ARG A 105 9.01 -15.25 1.57
C ARG A 105 8.79 -14.53 2.88
N LEU A 106 7.52 -14.35 3.23
CA LEU A 106 7.08 -13.65 4.43
C LEU A 106 6.13 -14.53 5.22
N ARG A 107 6.07 -14.29 6.53
CA ARG A 107 5.01 -14.79 7.41
C ARG A 107 4.27 -13.62 8.02
N LEU A 108 2.95 -13.63 7.86
CA LEU A 108 2.09 -12.69 8.57
C LEU A 108 1.76 -13.24 9.96
N LEU A 109 1.73 -12.36 10.95
CA LEU A 109 1.48 -12.71 12.35
C LEU A 109 0.22 -12.01 12.87
N GLY A 110 -0.41 -12.58 13.90
CA GLY A 110 -1.56 -11.98 14.59
C GLY A 110 -2.85 -12.02 13.78
N SER A 111 -3.65 -10.94 13.83
CA SER A 111 -4.92 -10.84 13.10
C SER A 111 -4.77 -10.92 11.57
N CYS A 112 -3.54 -10.81 11.05
CA CYS A 112 -3.22 -10.98 9.64
C CYS A 112 -3.27 -12.44 9.18
N ASP A 113 -3.22 -13.42 10.10
CA ASP A 113 -2.98 -14.85 9.81
C ASP A 113 -4.26 -15.69 9.56
N GLY A 114 -5.47 -15.09 9.62
CA GLY A 114 -6.70 -15.91 9.59
C GLY A 114 -8.00 -15.23 9.16
N CYS A 115 -7.98 -13.98 8.70
CA CYS A 115 -9.20 -13.27 8.25
C CYS A 115 -9.12 -12.93 6.76
N PRO A 116 -9.96 -13.51 5.88
CA PRO A 116 -9.85 -13.36 4.43
C PRO A 116 -10.17 -11.94 3.92
N SER A 117 -10.82 -11.09 4.71
CA SER A 117 -11.08 -9.68 4.34
C SER A 117 -10.02 -8.71 4.86
N SER A 118 -9.38 -9.01 5.99
CA SER A 118 -8.35 -8.15 6.59
C SER A 118 -6.97 -8.40 5.96
N SER A 119 -6.72 -9.61 5.44
CA SER A 119 -5.44 -10.01 4.87
C SER A 119 -5.10 -9.32 3.55
N VAL A 120 -6.09 -8.97 2.72
CA VAL A 120 -5.83 -8.40 1.39
C VAL A 120 -5.21 -7.01 1.49
N THR A 121 -5.80 -6.11 2.29
CA THR A 121 -5.31 -4.73 2.43
C THR A 121 -3.93 -4.69 3.10
N LEU A 122 -3.70 -5.55 4.10
CA LEU A 122 -2.42 -5.63 4.80
C LEU A 122 -1.34 -6.24 3.91
N LYS A 123 -1.69 -7.26 3.12
CA LYS A 123 -0.81 -7.86 2.11
C LYS A 123 -0.40 -6.83 1.06
N LEU A 124 -1.35 -6.06 0.51
CA LEU A 124 -1.06 -5.00 -0.47
C LEU A 124 -0.14 -3.91 0.09
N ALA A 125 -0.31 -3.53 1.37
CA ALA A 125 0.57 -2.56 2.02
C ALA A 125 2.00 -3.08 2.15
N VAL A 126 2.16 -4.36 2.49
CA VAL A 126 3.47 -5.02 2.56
C VAL A 126 4.09 -5.17 1.17
N GLU A 127 3.33 -5.64 0.18
CA GLU A 127 3.78 -5.80 -1.20
C GLU A 127 4.23 -4.46 -1.80
N GLY A 128 3.43 -3.41 -1.67
CA GLY A 128 3.78 -2.08 -2.19
C GLY A 128 5.02 -1.47 -1.52
N ALA A 129 5.23 -1.71 -0.22
CA ALA A 129 6.44 -1.26 0.46
C ALA A 129 7.68 -2.02 -0.04
N ILE A 130 7.57 -3.33 -0.24
CA ILE A 130 8.66 -4.15 -0.78
C ILE A 130 8.97 -3.76 -2.22
N GLU A 131 7.96 -3.58 -3.08
CA GLU A 131 8.17 -3.17 -4.48
C GLU A 131 8.84 -1.80 -4.60
N ALA A 132 8.49 -0.86 -3.72
CA ALA A 132 9.11 0.46 -3.69
C ALA A 132 10.59 0.39 -3.26
N ALA A 133 10.91 -0.41 -2.25
CA ALA A 133 12.27 -0.54 -1.73
C ALA A 133 13.14 -1.48 -2.58
N ALA A 134 12.54 -2.51 -3.18
CA ALA A 134 13.21 -3.57 -3.91
C ALA A 134 12.47 -3.93 -5.22
N PRO A 135 12.55 -3.04 -6.25
CA PRO A 135 11.88 -3.24 -7.53
C PRO A 135 12.38 -4.45 -8.33
N GLU A 136 13.51 -5.04 -7.96
CA GLU A 136 14.01 -6.28 -8.55
C GLU A 136 13.30 -7.55 -8.05
N ILE A 137 12.49 -7.45 -6.98
CA ILE A 137 11.68 -8.56 -6.50
C ILE A 137 10.55 -8.84 -7.50
N THR A 138 10.44 -10.10 -7.89
CA THR A 138 9.48 -10.56 -8.91
C THR A 138 8.25 -11.20 -8.30
N THR A 139 8.35 -11.79 -7.12
CA THR A 139 7.25 -12.52 -6.47
C THR A 139 7.38 -12.44 -4.96
N ILE A 140 6.24 -12.23 -4.30
CA ILE A 140 6.14 -12.22 -2.84
C ILE A 140 5.23 -13.38 -2.43
N GLU A 141 5.80 -14.34 -1.70
CA GLU A 141 5.09 -15.51 -1.17
C GLU A 141 4.82 -15.29 0.32
N VAL A 142 3.55 -15.41 0.72
CA VAL A 142 3.17 -15.36 2.13
C VAL A 142 2.88 -16.78 2.58
N GLU A 143 3.67 -17.29 3.53
CA GLU A 143 3.37 -18.54 4.21
C GLU A 143 2.14 -18.35 5.09
N THR A 144 1.04 -19.04 4.76
CA THR A 144 -0.01 -19.33 5.73
C THR A 144 0.37 -20.63 6.43
N PRO A 145 0.22 -20.73 7.77
CA PRO A 145 0.37 -22.00 8.45
C PRO A 145 -0.55 -23.00 7.78
N THR A 146 0.01 -24.12 7.31
CA THR A 146 -0.80 -25.24 6.86
C THR A 146 -1.59 -25.71 8.07
N GLU A 147 -2.91 -25.54 8.04
CA GLU A 147 -3.78 -26.17 9.04
C GLU A 147 -3.49 -27.67 9.02
N ASP A 148 -2.89 -28.16 10.10
CA ASP A 148 -2.80 -29.59 10.37
C ASP A 148 -4.27 -30.10 10.47
N PRO A 149 -4.75 -31.02 9.61
CA PRO A 149 -6.17 -31.39 9.53
C PRO A 149 -6.71 -32.11 10.78
N ALA A 150 -5.93 -32.21 11.86
CA ALA A 150 -6.18 -33.10 12.98
C ALA A 150 -6.82 -32.43 14.22
N ALA A 151 -7.10 -31.13 14.21
CA ALA A 151 -7.48 -30.41 15.43
C ALA A 151 -8.78 -29.58 15.34
N VAL A 152 -9.86 -30.09 14.74
CA VAL A 152 -11.21 -29.55 14.97
C VAL A 152 -12.22 -30.69 15.12
N THR A 153 -12.49 -31.11 16.36
CA THR A 153 -13.63 -31.99 16.69
C THR A 153 -14.70 -31.20 17.43
N GLY A 154 -15.51 -30.49 16.67
CA GLY A 154 -16.82 -29.97 17.08
C GLY A 154 -17.77 -30.08 15.88
N PRO A 155 -19.08 -30.30 16.07
CA PRO A 155 -19.98 -30.56 14.94
C PRO A 155 -20.22 -29.26 14.18
N VAL A 156 -19.40 -29.02 13.17
CA VAL A 156 -19.63 -27.97 12.16
C VAL A 156 -20.74 -28.48 11.25
N ILE A 157 -21.80 -27.68 11.08
CA ILE A 157 -22.86 -27.96 10.12
C ILE A 157 -22.20 -27.97 8.74
N SER A 158 -22.09 -29.15 8.12
CA SER A 158 -21.41 -29.31 6.83
C SER A 158 -22.06 -28.43 5.76
N ILE A 159 -21.22 -27.79 4.95
CA ILE A 159 -21.61 -27.01 3.77
C ILE A 159 -22.55 -27.78 2.84
N ASP A 160 -22.48 -29.11 2.80
CA ASP A 160 -23.39 -29.96 2.05
C ASP A 160 -24.86 -29.85 2.50
N SER A 161 -25.10 -29.60 3.80
CA SER A 161 -26.46 -29.37 4.34
C SER A 161 -27.04 -28.01 3.92
N LEU A 162 -26.19 -27.03 3.58
CA LEU A 162 -26.56 -25.72 3.04
C LEU A 162 -26.74 -25.77 1.51
N ARG A 163 -25.86 -26.50 0.80
CA ARG A 163 -25.92 -26.69 -0.66
C ARG A 163 -27.18 -27.40 -1.14
N SER A 164 -27.78 -28.27 -0.32
CA SER A 164 -29.03 -28.94 -0.71
C SER A 164 -30.26 -28.02 -0.78
N ARG A 165 -30.18 -26.77 -0.27
CA ARG A 165 -31.30 -25.80 -0.25
C ARG A 165 -31.18 -24.68 -1.28
N ILE A 166 -30.03 -24.53 -1.91
CA ILE A 166 -29.79 -23.52 -2.93
C ILE A 166 -29.41 -24.26 -4.20
N GLY A 167 -30.44 -24.58 -4.98
CA GLY A 167 -30.29 -25.30 -6.23
C GLY A 167 -29.50 -24.52 -7.28
N SER A 168 -28.68 -25.30 -8.00
CA SER A 168 -28.34 -25.19 -9.43
C SER A 168 -27.49 -24.01 -9.92
N ALA A 169 -26.17 -24.23 -10.03
CA ALA A 169 -25.45 -24.34 -11.31
C ALA A 169 -23.99 -24.82 -11.08
N ASP A 170 -23.52 -25.68 -11.98
CA ASP A 170 -22.25 -26.42 -11.98
C ASP A 170 -21.01 -25.59 -12.38
N PRO A 171 -19.77 -26.12 -12.25
CA PRO A 171 -18.53 -25.35 -12.08
C PRO A 171 -17.72 -25.19 -13.37
N VAL A 172 -16.98 -24.07 -13.49
CA VAL A 172 -15.79 -24.00 -14.36
C VAL A 172 -14.67 -23.22 -13.65
N GLN A 173 -13.53 -23.88 -13.63
CA GLN A 173 -12.17 -23.45 -13.31
C GLN A 173 -11.74 -22.24 -14.15
N GLU A 174 -11.20 -21.17 -13.55
CA GLU A 174 -10.17 -20.31 -14.17
C GLU A 174 -9.60 -19.28 -13.16
N SER A 175 -8.30 -19.05 -13.30
CA SER A 175 -7.48 -18.06 -12.58
C SER A 175 -8.02 -16.64 -12.73
N HIS A 176 -8.22 -15.92 -11.62
CA HIS A 176 -8.63 -14.51 -11.65
C HIS A 176 -7.58 -13.59 -11.00
N ASP A 177 -7.07 -12.69 -11.83
CA ASP A 177 -6.53 -11.39 -11.48
C ASP A 177 -7.65 -10.57 -10.78
N HIS A 178 -7.45 -10.15 -9.53
CA HIS A 178 -8.51 -9.52 -8.72
C HIS A 178 -8.45 -7.99 -8.87
N GLY A 179 -9.31 -7.47 -9.75
CA GLY A 179 -9.34 -6.11 -10.24
C GLY A 179 -9.44 -5.01 -9.18
N SER A 180 -8.33 -4.33 -8.93
CA SER A 180 -8.26 -3.01 -8.29
C SER A 180 -7.45 -2.07 -9.17
N SER A 181 -7.89 -0.81 -9.27
CA SER A 181 -7.25 0.25 -10.06
C SER A 181 -6.73 1.33 -9.12
N TRP A 182 -5.50 1.78 -9.34
CA TRP A 182 -4.94 2.94 -8.66
C TRP A 182 -5.41 4.20 -9.38
N GLU A 183 -6.27 4.96 -8.71
CA GLU A 183 -6.85 6.16 -9.29
C GLU A 183 -6.30 7.41 -8.57
N PRO A 184 -5.82 8.42 -9.32
CA PRO A 184 -5.31 9.64 -8.72
C PRO A 184 -6.45 10.48 -8.12
N VAL A 185 -6.19 11.06 -6.95
CA VAL A 185 -7.10 11.93 -6.20
C VAL A 185 -6.36 13.23 -5.82
N PRO A 186 -6.22 14.18 -6.76
CA PRO A 186 -5.45 15.41 -6.56
C PRO A 186 -5.92 16.26 -5.36
N GLU A 187 -7.20 16.18 -5.03
CA GLU A 187 -7.82 16.87 -3.90
C GLU A 187 -7.16 16.49 -2.58
N LEU A 188 -6.71 15.24 -2.43
CA LEU A 188 -6.03 14.76 -1.22
C LEU A 188 -4.62 15.36 -1.08
N ALA A 189 -3.90 15.51 -2.19
CA ALA A 189 -2.55 16.07 -2.18
C ALA A 189 -2.54 17.53 -1.70
N THR A 190 -3.60 18.29 -1.99
CA THR A 190 -3.69 19.72 -1.66
C THR A 190 -4.30 20.01 -0.28
N LEU A 191 -4.75 18.99 0.45
CA LEU A 191 -5.29 19.15 1.81
C LEU A 191 -4.26 19.81 2.72
N VAL A 192 -4.70 20.80 3.49
CA VAL A 192 -3.93 21.35 4.63
C VAL A 192 -4.19 20.53 5.89
N ASP A 193 -3.31 20.65 6.89
CA ASP A 193 -3.48 19.97 8.18
C ASP A 193 -4.86 20.27 8.80
N GLY A 194 -5.55 19.22 9.26
CA GLY A 194 -6.88 19.27 9.85
C GLY A 194 -8.03 19.38 8.85
N ALA A 195 -7.77 19.47 7.54
CA ALA A 195 -8.81 19.51 6.52
C ALA A 195 -9.33 18.11 6.16
N VAL A 196 -10.58 18.07 5.70
CA VAL A 196 -11.31 16.87 5.25
C VAL A 196 -11.93 17.18 3.89
N VAL A 197 -11.87 16.24 2.95
CA VAL A 197 -12.49 16.34 1.63
C VAL A 197 -13.18 15.02 1.28
N CYS A 198 -14.29 15.11 0.54
CA CYS A 198 -14.86 13.95 -0.14
C CYS A 198 -14.68 14.11 -1.65
N ALA A 199 -14.23 13.06 -2.32
CA ALA A 199 -14.02 13.02 -3.76
C ALA A 199 -14.61 11.74 -4.35
N ALA A 200 -15.08 11.83 -5.59
CA ALA A 200 -15.54 10.67 -6.35
C ALA A 200 -14.37 10.11 -7.15
N VAL A 201 -14.09 8.81 -6.97
CA VAL A 201 -12.98 8.11 -7.62
C VAL A 201 -13.54 6.86 -8.30
N GLY A 202 -13.73 6.94 -9.62
CA GLY A 202 -14.53 5.95 -10.36
C GLY A 202 -15.97 5.88 -9.82
N GLN A 203 -16.38 4.71 -9.32
CA GLN A 203 -17.68 4.51 -8.66
C GLN A 203 -17.61 4.58 -7.12
N THR A 204 -16.41 4.74 -6.55
CA THR A 204 -16.20 4.77 -5.10
C THR A 204 -16.18 6.22 -4.62
N GLN A 205 -16.96 6.52 -3.58
CA GLN A 205 -16.87 7.80 -2.89
C GLN A 205 -15.80 7.67 -1.79
N VAL A 206 -14.82 8.58 -1.81
CA VAL A 206 -13.66 8.58 -0.93
C VAL A 206 -13.74 9.80 -0.03
N LEU A 207 -13.58 9.58 1.27
CA LEU A 207 -13.33 10.60 2.28
C LEU A 207 -11.84 10.59 2.56
N GLY A 208 -11.15 11.72 2.47
CA GLY A 208 -9.79 11.81 2.96
C GLY A 208 -9.54 13.03 3.81
N CYS A 209 -8.52 12.91 4.65
CA CYS A 209 -8.18 13.93 5.62
C CYS A 209 -6.68 13.92 5.92
N ARG A 210 -6.16 15.06 6.37
CA ARG A 210 -4.73 15.22 6.71
C ARG A 210 -4.57 15.51 8.20
N ILE A 211 -3.62 14.82 8.83
CA ILE A 211 -3.22 15.06 10.22
C ILE A 211 -1.70 15.23 10.26
N GLY A 212 -1.24 16.45 10.50
CA GLY A 212 0.16 16.81 10.33
C GLY A 212 0.62 16.58 8.90
N ALA A 213 1.64 15.74 8.71
CA ALA A 213 2.16 15.39 7.40
C ALA A 213 1.40 14.22 6.73
N GLU A 214 0.66 13.43 7.50
CA GLU A 214 0.07 12.16 7.05
C GLU A 214 -1.31 12.35 6.43
N LEU A 215 -1.56 11.61 5.34
CA LEU A 215 -2.86 11.53 4.66
C LEU A 215 -3.55 10.21 5.00
N PHE A 216 -4.87 10.30 5.20
CA PHE A 216 -5.73 9.15 5.46
C PHE A 216 -6.89 9.16 4.47
N ALA A 217 -7.29 7.99 3.99
CA ALA A 217 -8.44 7.81 3.10
C ALA A 217 -9.35 6.71 3.63
N PHE A 218 -10.65 6.94 3.50
CA PHE A 218 -11.73 6.02 3.87
C PHE A 218 -12.80 6.05 2.78
N ARG A 219 -13.66 5.04 2.74
CA ARG A 219 -14.92 5.13 2.00
C ARG A 219 -15.81 6.19 2.63
N ASP A 220 -16.45 7.02 1.81
CA ASP A 220 -17.37 8.07 2.25
C ASP A 220 -18.72 7.49 2.72
N ARG A 221 -18.68 6.71 3.81
CA ARG A 221 -19.83 6.08 4.42
C ARG A 221 -19.62 5.90 5.92
N CYS A 222 -20.52 6.46 6.71
CA CYS A 222 -20.53 6.29 8.15
C CYS A 222 -20.83 4.83 8.54
N ALA A 223 -19.98 4.20 9.33
CA ALA A 223 -20.17 2.82 9.79
C ALA A 223 -21.44 2.63 10.65
N ARG A 224 -21.92 3.70 11.29
CA ARG A 224 -23.12 3.68 12.15
C ARG A 224 -24.43 3.84 11.39
N CYS A 225 -24.52 4.88 10.57
CA CYS A 225 -25.80 5.32 9.98
C CYS A 225 -25.79 5.27 8.44
N GLU A 226 -24.69 4.80 7.85
CA GLU A 226 -24.48 4.63 6.40
C GLU A 226 -24.61 5.90 5.55
N ALA A 227 -24.82 7.06 6.17
CA ALA A 227 -24.82 8.35 5.51
C ALA A 227 -23.41 8.73 5.04
N THR A 228 -23.35 9.60 4.03
CA THR A 228 -22.10 10.27 3.61
C THR A 228 -21.47 11.01 4.78
N LEU A 229 -20.15 11.06 4.79
CA LEU A 229 -19.32 11.83 5.71
C LEU A 229 -18.95 13.21 5.10
N ALA A 230 -19.55 13.60 3.97
CA ALA A 230 -19.43 14.95 3.44
C ALA A 230 -19.87 15.99 4.48
N GLY A 231 -18.96 16.91 4.83
CA GLY A 231 -19.15 17.88 5.91
C GLY A 231 -18.70 17.38 7.29
N ALA A 232 -18.07 16.21 7.37
CA ALA A 232 -17.34 15.79 8.57
C ALA A 232 -16.19 16.77 8.86
N THR A 233 -15.88 16.91 10.15
CA THR A 233 -14.79 17.77 10.62
C THR A 233 -13.83 16.96 11.47
N LEU A 234 -12.55 17.32 11.42
CA LEU A 234 -11.56 16.81 12.36
C LEU A 234 -11.57 17.66 13.62
N ALA A 235 -11.72 17.00 14.76
CA ALA A 235 -11.61 17.61 16.07
C ALA A 235 -10.56 16.88 16.89
N ARG A 236 -9.93 17.61 17.82
CA ARG A 236 -9.07 16.98 18.82
C ARG A 236 -9.91 16.45 19.97
N ARG A 237 -9.61 15.24 20.43
CA ARG A 237 -10.25 14.68 21.64
C ARG A 237 -9.75 15.42 22.88
N LEU A 238 -10.66 15.91 23.72
CA LEU A 238 -10.31 16.45 25.04
C LEU A 238 -9.71 15.33 25.91
N GLY A 239 -8.49 15.53 26.40
CA GLY A 239 -7.74 14.52 27.16
C GLY A 239 -7.11 13.41 26.31
N GLY A 240 -7.15 13.51 24.97
CA GLY A 240 -6.44 12.61 24.06
C GLY A 240 -4.94 12.91 23.98
N ALA A 241 -4.19 11.97 23.42
CA ALA A 241 -2.76 12.13 23.14
C ALA A 241 -2.53 13.29 22.15
N ILE A 242 -1.30 13.81 22.12
CA ILE A 242 -0.90 14.80 21.12
C ILE A 242 -0.95 14.11 19.75
N GLY A 243 -1.71 14.67 18.80
CA GLY A 243 -1.89 14.10 17.47
C GLY A 243 -3.17 13.28 17.27
N ASP A 244 -3.96 13.03 18.33
CA ASP A 244 -5.29 12.40 18.19
C ASP A 244 -6.22 13.27 17.35
N ALA A 245 -6.74 12.69 16.26
CA ALA A 245 -7.75 13.31 15.44
C ALA A 245 -9.00 12.44 15.37
N VAL A 246 -10.11 13.07 15.71
CA VAL A 246 -11.43 12.46 15.76
C VAL A 246 -12.25 13.04 14.63
N LEU A 247 -12.68 12.17 13.71
CA LEU A 247 -13.61 12.52 12.67
C LEU A 247 -15.03 12.33 13.19
N ARG A 248 -15.88 13.34 13.01
CA ARG A 248 -17.27 13.31 13.48
C ARG A 248 -18.23 13.21 12.30
N CYS A 249 -19.10 12.20 12.31
CA CYS A 249 -20.17 12.08 11.31
C CYS A 249 -21.15 13.27 11.44
N PRO A 250 -21.44 14.00 10.35
CA PRO A 250 -22.35 15.14 10.40
C PRO A 250 -23.81 14.74 10.62
N SER A 251 -24.20 13.50 10.27
CA SER A 251 -25.59 13.03 10.36
C SER A 251 -25.95 12.46 11.73
N CYS A 252 -25.17 11.50 12.24
CA CYS A 252 -25.46 10.82 13.51
C CYS A 252 -24.52 11.20 14.66
N LEU A 253 -23.55 12.10 14.40
CA LEU A 253 -22.63 12.64 15.39
C LEU A 253 -21.68 11.60 16.03
N THR A 254 -21.62 10.37 15.50
CA THR A 254 -20.67 9.33 15.91
C THR A 254 -19.24 9.76 15.61
N HIS A 255 -18.32 9.39 16.50
CA HIS A 255 -16.92 9.78 16.45
C HIS A 255 -16.03 8.61 16.05
N TYR A 256 -15.05 8.89 15.19
CA TYR A 256 -14.11 7.90 14.65
C TYR A 256 -12.67 8.38 14.85
N GLU A 257 -11.82 7.55 15.43
CA GLU A 257 -10.39 7.82 15.57
C GLU A 257 -9.68 7.54 14.25
N VAL A 258 -9.26 8.59 13.54
CA VAL A 258 -8.68 8.47 12.20
C VAL A 258 -7.42 7.62 12.19
N ARG A 259 -6.53 7.83 13.17
CA ARG A 259 -5.26 7.10 13.30
C ARG A 259 -5.42 5.62 13.64
N ARG A 260 -6.61 5.19 14.05
CA ARG A 260 -6.92 3.80 14.38
C ARG A 260 -7.91 3.23 13.37
N ALA A 261 -7.58 3.38 12.09
CA ALA A 261 -8.39 2.90 10.97
C ALA A 261 -9.87 3.35 11.03
N GLY A 262 -10.12 4.54 11.59
CA GLY A 262 -11.48 5.05 11.75
C GLY A 262 -12.32 4.25 12.76
N ALA A 263 -11.71 3.67 13.80
CA ALA A 263 -12.42 2.97 14.88
C ALA A 263 -13.41 3.91 15.60
N CYS A 264 -14.63 3.44 15.83
CA CYS A 264 -15.66 4.19 16.52
C CYS A 264 -15.36 4.25 18.02
N ILE A 265 -15.41 5.47 18.57
CA ILE A 265 -15.14 5.72 19.99
C ILE A 265 -16.26 5.12 20.85
N GLU A 266 -17.50 5.22 20.40
CA GLU A 266 -18.68 4.77 21.13
C GLU A 266 -18.94 3.26 21.01
N ALA A 267 -18.40 2.60 19.98
CA ALA A 267 -18.56 1.17 19.76
C ALA A 267 -17.32 0.57 19.07
N PRO A 268 -16.45 -0.14 19.81
CA PRO A 268 -15.17 -0.64 19.30
C PRO A 268 -15.26 -1.55 18.07
N ASP A 269 -16.39 -2.25 17.88
CA ASP A 269 -16.60 -3.19 16.77
C ASP A 269 -16.99 -2.50 15.45
N LEU A 270 -17.21 -1.17 15.46
CA LEU A 270 -17.54 -0.39 14.28
C LEU A 270 -16.33 0.46 13.87
N HIS A 271 -16.02 0.46 12.59
CA HIS A 271 -14.95 1.27 12.04
C HIS A 271 -15.33 1.76 10.64
N LEU A 272 -14.74 2.89 10.23
CA LEU A 272 -14.80 3.32 8.83
C LEU A 272 -14.02 2.34 7.96
N ASP A 273 -14.36 2.27 6.67
CA ASP A 273 -13.70 1.37 5.71
C ASP A 273 -12.46 2.09 5.13
N PRO A 274 -11.22 1.81 5.57
CA PRO A 274 -10.03 2.51 5.10
C PRO A 274 -9.70 2.12 3.66
N LEU A 275 -9.20 3.08 2.88
CA LEU A 275 -8.76 2.85 1.50
C LEU A 275 -7.24 3.04 1.40
N PRO A 276 -6.49 2.16 0.70
CA PRO A 276 -5.07 2.33 0.49
C PRO A 276 -4.77 3.65 -0.20
N LEU A 277 -3.79 4.38 0.32
CA LEU A 277 -3.37 5.67 -0.22
C LEU A 277 -1.85 5.64 -0.44
N LEU A 278 -1.43 6.08 -1.62
CA LEU A 278 -0.03 6.22 -1.98
C LEU A 278 0.20 7.64 -2.49
N VAL A 279 1.29 8.26 -2.05
CA VAL A 279 1.70 9.58 -2.54
C VAL A 279 2.98 9.40 -3.35
N ASN A 280 2.92 9.67 -4.65
CA ASN A 280 4.08 9.60 -5.54
C ASN A 280 4.25 10.94 -6.25
N ALA A 281 5.44 11.55 -6.16
CA ALA A 281 5.77 12.83 -6.78
C ALA A 281 4.73 13.96 -6.51
N GLY A 282 4.10 13.96 -5.33
CA GLY A 282 3.08 14.94 -4.95
C GLY A 282 1.66 14.65 -5.45
N VAL A 283 1.43 13.52 -6.12
CA VAL A 283 0.10 13.04 -6.50
C VAL A 283 -0.34 11.98 -5.49
N ALA A 284 -1.46 12.20 -4.82
CA ALA A 284 -2.09 11.19 -3.98
C ALA A 284 -2.98 10.30 -4.85
N SER A 285 -2.81 8.99 -4.75
CA SER A 285 -3.62 7.98 -5.44
C SER A 285 -4.25 7.04 -4.43
N VAL A 286 -5.46 6.57 -4.74
CA VAL A 286 -6.22 5.66 -3.88
C VAL A 286 -6.54 4.40 -4.66
N ALA A 287 -6.33 3.23 -4.04
CA ALA A 287 -6.72 1.96 -4.64
C ALA A 287 -8.24 1.78 -4.52
N VAL A 288 -8.92 1.65 -5.66
CA VAL A 288 -10.37 1.38 -5.71
C VAL A 288 -10.63 0.02 -6.34
N PRO A 289 -11.60 -0.76 -5.82
CA PRO A 289 -12.00 -2.03 -6.45
C PRO A 289 -12.62 -1.73 -7.83
N VAL A 290 -12.17 -2.42 -8.87
CA VAL A 290 -12.76 -2.36 -10.21
C VAL A 290 -14.08 -3.11 -10.15
N ALA A 291 -15.18 -2.42 -10.44
CA ALA A 291 -16.47 -3.07 -10.55
C ALA A 291 -16.42 -4.09 -11.70
N VAL A 292 -16.56 -5.38 -11.37
CA VAL A 292 -16.81 -6.41 -12.38
C VAL A 292 -18.20 -6.16 -12.94
N THR A 293 -18.28 -5.53 -14.12
CA THR A 293 -19.53 -5.47 -14.89
C THR A 293 -19.90 -6.89 -15.31
N ALA A 294 -20.97 -7.42 -14.70
CA ALA A 294 -21.67 -8.62 -15.15
C ALA A 294 -22.54 -8.32 -16.38
#